data_AF-A0A4Q2EIR5-F1
#
_entry.id   AF-A0A4Q2EIR5-F1
#
_cell.length_a   1.000
_cell.length_b   1.000
_cell.length_c   1.000
_cell.angle_alpha   90.00
_cell.angle_beta   90.00
_cell.angle_gamma   90.00
#
_symmetry.space_group_name_H-M   'P 1'
#
loop_
_entity.id
_entity.type
_entity.pdbx_description
1 polymer ?
#
loop_
_entity_poly.entity_id
_entity_poly.type
_entity_poly.pdbx_seq_one_letter_code
_entity_poly.pdbx_strand_id
1 'polypeptide(L)'
;MIGWALDRGASIRLIGDDQQLGAISAGGILADIVTAHGAVRLDQVMRFTDPAEAHATLALRDGDPAALGYYLDHDRVHVGDVTTTSEQLFDAWLTDKRAGLDAIMLAGTRELVAVLNQQPREQRLAGSRPRHEATLADGNRASVGDTVVTRRNDRRLRAGNGWVKNGDRWDVDGVHPDGSLDVHNPSTHRRVSLPGGYVTNHAELG
;
A
#
# COMPACT_ATOMS: atom_id res chain seq x y z
N MET A 1 -27.58 6.55 -9.81
CA MET A 1 -27.42 6.85 -8.37
C MET A 1 -27.46 8.35 -8.09
N ILE A 2 -26.66 9.17 -8.77
CA ILE A 2 -26.69 10.66 -8.65
C ILE A 2 -28.09 11.23 -8.95
N GLY A 3 -28.67 10.93 -10.12
CA GLY A 3 -30.02 11.42 -10.48
C GLY A 3 -31.11 11.04 -9.46
N TRP A 4 -31.15 9.79 -9.03
CA TRP A 4 -32.10 9.31 -8.00
C TRP A 4 -32.05 10.10 -6.69
N ALA A 5 -30.86 10.55 -6.28
CA ALA A 5 -30.66 11.32 -5.06
C ALA A 5 -31.06 12.79 -5.26
N LEU A 6 -30.72 13.39 -6.40
CA LEU A 6 -31.14 14.75 -6.76
C LEU A 6 -32.68 14.85 -6.84
N ASP A 7 -33.34 13.85 -7.44
CA ASP A 7 -34.81 13.77 -7.54
C ASP A 7 -35.53 13.73 -6.18
N ARG A 8 -34.78 13.48 -5.09
CA ARG A 8 -35.27 13.44 -3.70
C ARG A 8 -34.80 14.63 -2.87
N GLY A 9 -34.29 15.68 -3.53
CA GLY A 9 -33.84 16.91 -2.89
C GLY A 9 -32.47 16.82 -2.23
N ALA A 10 -31.68 15.79 -2.52
CA ALA A 10 -30.31 15.71 -2.01
C ALA A 10 -29.39 16.74 -2.70
N SER A 11 -28.40 17.26 -1.99
CA SER A 11 -27.30 18.03 -2.56
C SER A 11 -26.05 17.15 -2.63
N ILE A 12 -25.42 17.11 -3.80
CA ILE A 12 -24.21 16.31 -4.06
C ILE A 12 -23.05 17.29 -4.28
N ARG A 13 -21.96 17.08 -3.52
CA ARG A 13 -20.70 17.80 -3.66
C ARG A 13 -19.59 16.79 -3.82
N LEU A 14 -18.77 16.92 -4.86
CA LEU A 14 -17.63 16.06 -5.11
C LEU A 14 -16.38 16.71 -4.55
N ILE A 15 -15.54 15.92 -3.91
CA ILE A 15 -14.24 16.33 -3.37
C ILE A 15 -13.23 15.30 -3.87
N GLY A 16 -12.14 15.78 -4.45
CA GLY A 16 -11.10 14.92 -5.00
C GLY A 16 -9.90 15.74 -5.44
N ASP A 17 -8.87 15.03 -5.91
CA ASP A 17 -7.65 15.59 -6.42
C ASP A 17 -7.51 15.17 -7.89
N ASP A 18 -7.55 16.13 -8.80
CA ASP A 18 -7.46 15.92 -10.24
C ASP A 18 -6.05 15.47 -10.69
N GLN A 19 -5.05 15.59 -9.80
CA GLN A 19 -3.66 15.19 -10.03
C GLN A 19 -3.27 13.86 -9.35
N GLN A 20 -4.19 13.19 -8.64
CA GLN A 20 -3.95 11.83 -8.15
C GLN A 20 -3.99 10.82 -9.29
N LEU A 21 -3.33 9.66 -9.08
CA LEU A 21 -3.36 8.55 -10.03
C LEU A 21 -4.80 8.28 -10.46
N GLY A 22 -5.05 8.37 -11.76
CA GLY A 22 -6.36 8.14 -12.35
C GLY A 22 -6.90 6.78 -11.92
N ALA A 23 -8.22 6.66 -11.81
CA ALA A 23 -8.84 5.39 -11.50
C ALA A 23 -8.35 4.31 -12.49
N ILE A 24 -8.12 3.10 -12.01
CA ILE A 24 -7.63 1.95 -12.82
C ILE A 24 -8.61 1.62 -13.99
N SER A 25 -9.84 2.13 -13.95
CA SER A 25 -10.87 1.99 -14.99
C SER A 25 -11.11 3.32 -15.73
N ALA A 26 -12.36 3.69 -16.05
CA ALA A 26 -12.72 4.98 -16.63
C ALA A 26 -12.44 6.13 -15.62
N GLY A 27 -11.16 6.45 -15.44
CA GLY A 27 -10.66 7.61 -14.72
C GLY A 27 -10.87 8.88 -15.53
N GLY A 28 -10.67 10.04 -14.89
CA GLY A 28 -10.81 11.34 -15.54
C GLY A 28 -12.13 12.06 -15.27
N ILE A 29 -13.14 11.41 -14.67
CA ILE A 29 -14.44 12.07 -14.44
C ILE A 29 -14.33 13.35 -13.59
N LEU A 30 -13.37 13.41 -12.65
CA LEU A 30 -13.11 14.64 -11.89
C LEU A 30 -12.51 15.74 -12.79
N ALA A 31 -11.53 15.39 -13.63
CA ALA A 31 -10.96 16.32 -14.60
C ALA A 31 -12.04 16.79 -15.60
N ASP A 32 -12.86 15.88 -16.13
CA ASP A 32 -13.96 16.20 -17.06
C ASP A 32 -15.00 17.13 -16.41
N ILE A 33 -15.39 16.87 -15.16
CA ILE A 33 -16.31 17.73 -14.41
C ILE A 33 -15.70 19.11 -14.19
N VAL A 34 -14.41 19.19 -13.83
CA VAL A 34 -13.70 20.47 -13.68
C VAL A 34 -13.67 21.22 -15.00
N THR A 35 -13.41 20.54 -16.12
CA THR A 35 -13.39 21.15 -17.45
C THR A 35 -14.79 21.62 -17.89
N ALA A 36 -15.84 20.83 -17.64
CA ALA A 36 -17.19 21.12 -18.09
C ALA A 36 -17.96 22.12 -17.20
N HIS A 37 -17.71 22.09 -15.88
CA HIS A 37 -18.51 22.81 -14.89
C HIS A 37 -17.69 23.70 -13.94
N GLY A 38 -16.36 23.65 -14.00
CA GLY A 38 -15.48 24.32 -13.07
C GLY A 38 -15.43 23.63 -11.70
N ALA A 39 -14.51 24.09 -10.85
CA ALA A 39 -14.43 23.67 -9.46
C ALA A 39 -13.80 24.76 -8.59
N VAL A 40 -14.14 24.76 -7.30
CA VAL A 40 -13.40 25.50 -6.29
C VAL A 40 -12.14 24.70 -5.95
N ARG A 41 -10.97 25.34 -6.01
CA ARG A 41 -9.69 24.72 -5.66
C ARG A 41 -9.25 25.16 -4.27
N LEU A 42 -8.68 24.21 -3.53
CA LEU A 42 -7.96 24.46 -2.28
C LEU A 42 -6.46 24.39 -2.63
N ASP A 43 -5.76 25.51 -2.54
CA ASP A 43 -4.37 25.69 -2.98
C ASP A 43 -3.38 25.68 -1.82
N GLN A 44 -3.84 25.93 -0.60
CA GLN A 44 -3.00 25.92 0.59
C GLN A 44 -2.78 24.50 1.14
N VAL A 45 -1.51 24.09 1.24
CA VAL A 45 -1.15 22.81 1.87
C VAL A 45 -0.95 23.00 3.37
N MET A 46 -1.69 22.22 4.17
CA MET A 46 -1.74 22.37 5.63
C MET A 46 -0.93 21.32 6.39
N ARG A 47 -0.43 20.28 5.72
CA ARG A 47 0.21 19.12 6.36
C ARG A 47 1.73 19.18 6.40
N PHE A 48 2.35 20.11 5.68
CA PHE A 48 3.79 20.31 5.73
C PHE A 48 4.15 21.21 6.90
N THR A 49 5.14 20.79 7.69
CA THR A 49 5.75 21.63 8.72
C THR A 49 6.83 22.56 8.17
N ASP A 50 7.43 22.20 7.02
CA ASP A 50 8.37 23.03 6.28
C ASP A 50 7.66 23.73 5.10
N PRO A 51 7.54 25.07 5.11
CA PRO A 51 7.00 25.83 4.00
C PRO A 51 7.76 25.65 2.68
N ALA A 52 9.08 25.40 2.72
CA ALA A 52 9.87 25.16 1.52
C ALA A 52 9.51 23.83 0.87
N GLU A 53 9.33 22.77 1.66
CA GLU A 53 8.82 21.48 1.18
C GLU A 53 7.42 21.60 0.59
N ALA A 54 6.54 22.40 1.23
CA ALA A 54 5.19 22.63 0.74
C ALA A 54 5.22 23.24 -0.68
N HIS A 55 6.08 24.23 -0.89
CA HIS A 55 6.24 24.88 -2.20
C HIS A 55 6.85 23.92 -3.23
N ALA A 56 7.90 23.18 -2.87
CA ALA A 56 8.50 22.18 -3.74
C ALA A 56 7.51 21.08 -4.14
N THR A 57 6.66 20.63 -3.21
CA THR A 57 5.61 19.62 -3.49
C THR A 57 4.59 20.14 -4.49
N LEU A 58 4.16 21.40 -4.36
CA LEU A 58 3.22 22.01 -5.32
C LEU A 58 3.86 22.18 -6.70
N ALA A 59 5.11 22.63 -6.78
CA ALA A 59 5.82 22.73 -8.04
C ALA A 59 6.02 21.35 -8.71
N LEU A 60 6.34 20.31 -7.92
CA LEU A 60 6.42 18.94 -8.43
C LEU A 60 5.07 18.44 -8.95
N ARG A 61 3.97 18.75 -8.25
CA ARG A 61 2.60 18.45 -8.70
C ARG A 61 2.28 19.10 -10.04
N ASP A 62 2.75 20.33 -10.27
CA ASP A 62 2.56 21.05 -11.54
C ASP A 62 3.53 20.60 -12.64
N GLY A 63 4.41 19.63 -12.33
CA GLY A 63 5.36 19.05 -13.27
C GLY A 63 6.62 19.88 -13.49
N ASP A 64 6.93 20.83 -12.60
CA ASP A 64 8.17 21.62 -12.66
C ASP A 64 9.38 20.77 -12.24
N PRO A 65 10.33 20.46 -13.14
CA PRO A 65 11.51 19.68 -12.81
C PRO A 65 12.43 20.37 -11.79
N ALA A 66 12.40 21.71 -11.69
CA ALA A 66 13.23 22.45 -10.73
C ALA A 66 12.87 22.11 -9.27
N ALA A 67 11.64 21.65 -9.04
CA ALA A 67 11.17 21.19 -7.72
C ALA A 67 12.00 20.03 -7.15
N LEU A 68 12.62 19.21 -8.02
CA LEU A 68 13.50 18.11 -7.61
C LEU A 68 14.72 18.62 -6.83
N GLY A 69 15.16 19.86 -7.06
CA GLY A 69 16.30 20.46 -6.37
C GLY A 69 16.13 20.44 -4.85
N TYR A 70 14.94 20.79 -4.34
CA TYR A 70 14.67 20.73 -2.90
C TYR A 70 14.89 19.31 -2.35
N TYR A 71 14.35 18.29 -3.02
CA TYR A 71 14.46 16.90 -2.54
C TYR A 71 15.88 16.34 -2.66
N LEU A 72 16.65 16.78 -3.67
CA LEU A 72 18.06 16.45 -3.80
C LEU A 72 18.90 17.10 -2.68
N ASP A 73 18.69 18.39 -2.40
CA ASP A 73 19.42 19.13 -1.36
C ASP A 73 19.13 18.61 0.06
N HIS A 74 17.97 17.95 0.25
CA HIS A 74 17.56 17.35 1.52
C HIS A 74 17.78 15.83 1.58
N ASP A 75 18.56 15.28 0.65
CA ASP A 75 18.95 13.86 0.62
C ASP A 75 17.75 12.89 0.58
N ARG A 76 16.69 13.30 -0.15
CA ARG A 76 15.44 12.54 -0.33
C ARG A 76 15.35 11.83 -1.67
N VAL A 77 16.33 12.05 -2.54
CA VAL A 77 16.46 11.40 -3.85
C VAL A 77 17.84 10.79 -3.94
N HIS A 78 17.88 9.47 -4.11
CA HIS A 78 19.12 8.72 -4.31
C HIS A 78 19.11 8.09 -5.70
N VAL A 79 20.27 8.05 -6.36
CA VAL A 79 20.43 7.51 -7.71
C VAL A 79 21.25 6.23 -7.64
N GLY A 80 20.75 5.17 -8.26
CA GLY A 80 21.44 3.87 -8.35
C GLY A 80 20.79 2.98 -9.41
N ASP A 81 21.45 1.86 -9.71
CA ASP A 81 20.79 0.78 -10.44
C ASP A 81 19.78 0.06 -9.54
N VAL A 82 18.87 -0.71 -10.15
CA VAL A 82 17.76 -1.38 -9.45
C VAL A 82 18.25 -2.26 -8.29
N THR A 83 19.38 -2.94 -8.44
CA THR A 83 19.89 -3.86 -7.41
C THR A 83 20.37 -3.06 -6.21
N THR A 84 21.29 -2.12 -6.45
CA THR A 84 21.86 -1.26 -5.42
C THR A 84 20.77 -0.44 -4.70
N THR A 85 19.81 0.10 -5.44
CA THR A 85 18.70 0.87 -4.86
C THR A 85 17.78 0.00 -4.01
N SER A 86 17.55 -1.26 -4.38
CA SER A 86 16.73 -2.17 -3.58
C SER A 86 17.39 -2.50 -2.23
N GLU A 87 18.71 -2.71 -2.21
CA GLU A 87 19.47 -2.94 -0.97
C GLU A 87 19.48 -1.68 -0.09
N GLN A 88 19.74 -0.51 -0.67
CA GLN A 88 19.71 0.78 0.05
C GLN A 88 18.33 1.08 0.64
N LEU A 89 17.26 0.83 -0.12
CA LEU A 89 15.88 1.02 0.34
C LEU A 89 15.57 0.13 1.54
N PHE A 90 16.02 -1.13 1.48
CA PHE A 90 15.84 -2.07 2.57
C PHE A 90 16.61 -1.66 3.84
N ASP A 91 17.87 -1.26 3.71
CA ASP A 91 18.67 -0.81 4.85
C ASP A 91 18.10 0.46 5.50
N ALA A 92 17.61 1.40 4.69
CA ALA A 92 16.93 2.60 5.18
C ALA A 92 15.62 2.24 5.91
N TRP A 93 14.78 1.41 5.29
CA TRP A 93 13.54 0.92 5.90
C TRP A 93 13.79 0.21 7.23
N LEU A 94 14.79 -0.67 7.27
CA LEU A 94 15.15 -1.41 8.47
C LEU A 94 15.66 -0.48 9.58
N THR A 95 16.43 0.54 9.23
CA THR A 95 16.89 1.58 10.16
C THR A 95 15.71 2.30 10.79
N ASP A 96 14.75 2.74 9.98
CA ASP A 96 13.54 3.41 10.44
C ASP A 96 12.68 2.49 11.33
N LYS A 97 12.50 1.23 10.94
CA LYS A 97 11.77 0.24 11.75
C LYS A 97 12.45 -0.01 13.10
N ARG A 98 13.78 -0.08 13.14
CA ARG A 98 14.55 -0.21 14.39
C ARG A 98 14.45 1.04 15.27
N ALA A 99 14.27 2.22 14.66
CA ALA A 99 13.97 3.46 15.36
C ALA A 99 12.51 3.56 15.83
N GLY A 100 11.66 2.57 15.53
CA GLY A 100 10.26 2.55 15.92
C GLY A 100 9.34 3.39 15.04
N LEU A 101 9.81 3.81 13.85
CA LEU A 101 9.02 4.60 12.91
C LEU A 101 8.10 3.70 12.07
N ASP A 102 6.97 4.27 11.64
CA ASP A 102 6.09 3.59 10.69
C ASP A 102 6.58 3.79 9.25
N ALA A 103 7.57 2.99 8.85
CA ALA A 103 8.13 3.00 7.50
C ALA A 103 7.46 2.01 6.54
N ILE A 104 7.33 2.41 5.28
CA ILE A 104 6.84 1.58 4.17
C ILE A 104 7.81 1.68 2.98
N MET A 105 7.98 0.58 2.26
CA MET A 105 8.65 0.57 0.96
C MET A 105 7.59 0.64 -0.14
N LEU A 106 7.83 1.45 -1.17
CA LEU A 106 6.94 1.58 -2.33
C LEU A 106 7.72 1.26 -3.60
N ALA A 107 7.07 0.54 -4.52
CA ALA A 107 7.63 0.16 -5.81
C ALA A 107 6.59 0.30 -6.92
N GLY A 108 7.06 0.60 -8.13
CA GLY A 108 6.19 0.86 -9.28
C GLY A 108 5.55 -0.38 -9.91
N THR A 109 6.04 -1.59 -9.60
CA THR A 109 5.54 -2.85 -10.18
C THR A 109 5.31 -3.91 -9.11
N ARG A 110 4.44 -4.89 -9.39
CA ARG A 110 4.14 -5.98 -8.46
C ARG A 110 5.34 -6.91 -8.27
N GLU A 111 6.11 -7.11 -9.34
CA GLU A 111 7.31 -7.93 -9.34
C GLU A 111 8.35 -7.34 -8.39
N LEU A 112 8.55 -6.02 -8.41
CA LEU A 112 9.49 -5.35 -7.51
C LEU A 112 8.97 -5.34 -6.07
N VAL A 113 7.66 -5.19 -5.85
CA VAL A 113 7.06 -5.35 -4.51
C VAL A 113 7.34 -6.75 -3.94
N ALA A 114 7.17 -7.81 -4.75
CA ALA A 114 7.42 -9.18 -4.32
C ALA A 114 8.88 -9.38 -3.89
N VAL A 115 9.84 -8.85 -4.67
CA VAL A 115 11.28 -8.89 -4.36
C VAL A 115 11.58 -8.11 -3.07
N LEU A 116 11.05 -6.90 -2.92
CA LEU A 116 11.29 -6.08 -1.71
C LEU A 116 10.71 -6.72 -0.46
N ASN A 117 9.54 -7.36 -0.53
CA ASN A 117 8.94 -8.03 0.63
C ASN A 117 9.70 -9.29 1.05
N GLN A 118 10.45 -9.92 0.14
CA GLN A 118 11.29 -11.06 0.47
C GLN A 118 12.44 -10.68 1.43
N GLN A 119 13.01 -9.48 1.31
CA GLN A 119 14.17 -9.07 2.10
C GLN A 119 13.89 -8.99 3.62
N PRO A 120 12.78 -8.34 4.10
CA PRO A 120 12.39 -8.39 5.51
C PRO A 120 12.16 -9.82 6.04
N ARG A 121 11.57 -10.70 5.21
CA ARG A 121 11.39 -12.11 5.58
C ARG A 121 12.74 -12.79 5.79
N GLU A 122 13.64 -12.69 4.82
CA GLU A 122 14.96 -13.32 4.89
C GLU A 122 15.75 -12.86 6.11
N GLN A 123 15.70 -11.56 6.40
CA GLN A 123 16.32 -11.00 7.59
C GLN A 123 15.69 -11.54 8.88
N ARG A 124 14.35 -11.60 8.95
CA ARG A 124 13.62 -12.15 10.12
C ARG A 124 14.00 -13.61 10.37
N LEU A 125 14.16 -14.39 9.30
CA LEU A 125 14.56 -15.79 9.40
C LEU A 125 16.04 -15.94 9.80
N ALA A 126 16.91 -15.03 9.36
CA ALA A 126 18.35 -15.04 9.70
C ALA A 126 19.01 -16.42 9.49
N GLY A 127 18.66 -17.11 8.41
CA GLY A 127 19.14 -18.46 8.07
C GLY A 127 18.43 -19.62 8.80
N SER A 128 17.52 -19.33 9.72
CA SER A 128 16.64 -20.34 10.31
C SER A 128 15.61 -20.82 9.29
N ARG A 129 15.18 -22.08 9.43
CA ARG A 129 14.15 -22.68 8.59
C ARG A 129 12.84 -22.77 9.37
N PRO A 130 11.76 -22.15 8.89
CA PRO A 130 10.44 -22.35 9.49
C PRO A 130 10.04 -23.82 9.49
N ARG A 131 9.24 -24.22 10.49
CA ARG A 131 8.69 -25.58 10.54
C ARG A 131 7.73 -25.86 9.38
N HIS A 132 6.90 -24.87 9.04
CA HIS A 132 5.90 -24.92 7.98
C HIS A 132 5.91 -23.60 7.21
N GLU A 133 5.65 -23.68 5.91
CA GLU A 133 5.54 -22.53 5.02
C GLU A 133 4.39 -22.73 4.03
N ALA A 134 3.75 -21.63 3.65
CA ALA A 134 2.74 -21.60 2.58
C ALA A 134 3.25 -20.80 1.39
N THR A 135 2.92 -21.26 0.18
CA THR A 135 3.19 -20.51 -1.07
C THR A 135 2.08 -19.50 -1.31
N LEU A 136 2.49 -18.25 -1.53
CA LEU A 136 1.64 -17.09 -1.78
C LEU A 136 1.49 -16.82 -3.29
N ALA A 137 0.58 -15.91 -3.63
CA ALA A 137 0.22 -15.57 -5.01
C ALA A 137 1.30 -14.79 -5.77
N ASP A 138 2.16 -14.07 -5.06
CA ASP A 138 3.32 -13.35 -5.58
C ASP A 138 4.55 -14.28 -5.74
N GLY A 139 4.41 -15.58 -5.47
CA GLY A 139 5.50 -16.56 -5.51
C GLY A 139 6.35 -16.60 -4.24
N ASN A 140 6.13 -15.68 -3.30
CA ASN A 140 6.81 -15.70 -2.01
C ASN A 140 6.30 -16.82 -1.10
N ARG A 141 7.02 -17.03 0.00
CA ARG A 141 6.60 -17.93 1.09
C ARG A 141 6.16 -17.10 2.29
N ALA A 142 5.17 -17.62 3.02
CA ALA A 142 4.77 -17.14 4.34
C ALA A 142 5.03 -18.22 5.39
N SER A 143 5.36 -17.80 6.60
CA SER A 143 5.53 -18.62 7.80
C SER A 143 5.03 -17.85 9.02
N VAL A 144 5.01 -18.49 10.18
CA VAL A 144 4.63 -17.81 11.43
C VAL A 144 5.55 -16.60 11.67
N GLY A 145 4.93 -15.46 12.00
CA GLY A 145 5.60 -14.18 12.24
C GLY A 145 5.78 -13.30 11.00
N ASP A 146 5.36 -13.73 9.82
CA ASP A 146 5.28 -12.84 8.65
C ASP A 146 3.98 -12.06 8.62
N THR A 147 3.99 -10.94 7.90
CA THR A 147 2.77 -10.25 7.49
C THR A 147 2.39 -10.67 6.06
N VAL A 148 1.10 -10.94 5.84
CA VAL A 148 0.51 -11.12 4.51
C VAL A 148 -0.58 -10.07 4.25
N VAL A 149 -0.79 -9.75 2.98
CA VAL A 149 -1.87 -8.85 2.51
C VAL A 149 -2.81 -9.62 1.61
N THR A 150 -4.11 -9.50 1.84
CA THR A 150 -5.13 -10.16 1.01
C THR A 150 -5.49 -9.30 -0.20
N ARG A 151 -5.60 -9.91 -1.37
CA ARG A 151 -5.80 -9.23 -2.67
C ARG A 151 -7.19 -9.41 -3.28
N ARG A 152 -8.07 -10.14 -2.59
CA ARG A 152 -9.44 -10.38 -3.04
C ARG A 152 -10.43 -10.15 -1.91
N ASN A 153 -11.62 -9.72 -2.28
CA ASN A 153 -12.76 -9.68 -1.37
C ASN A 153 -13.40 -11.07 -1.29
N ASP A 154 -13.54 -11.66 -0.10
CA ASP A 154 -14.34 -12.88 0.10
C ASP A 154 -15.22 -12.78 1.36
N ARG A 155 -16.53 -12.64 1.12
CA ARG A 155 -17.54 -12.49 2.19
C ARG A 155 -17.78 -13.77 2.97
N ARG A 156 -17.35 -14.92 2.45
CA ARG A 156 -17.46 -16.23 3.11
C ARG A 156 -16.38 -16.39 4.18
N LEU A 157 -15.24 -15.74 4.00
CA LEU A 157 -14.15 -15.69 4.99
C LEU A 157 -14.48 -14.66 6.07
N ARG A 158 -15.26 -15.07 7.06
CA ARG A 158 -15.68 -14.22 8.19
C ARG A 158 -14.52 -13.96 9.14
N ALA A 159 -14.33 -12.70 9.52
CA ALA A 159 -13.30 -12.26 10.44
C ALA A 159 -13.92 -11.35 11.51
N GLY A 160 -14.37 -11.94 12.62
CA GLY A 160 -15.14 -11.24 13.65
C GLY A 160 -16.47 -10.67 13.11
N ASN A 161 -16.67 -9.36 13.29
CA ASN A 161 -17.85 -8.65 12.77
C ASN A 161 -17.80 -8.38 11.26
N GLY A 162 -16.65 -8.61 10.61
CA GLY A 162 -16.41 -8.37 9.20
C GLY A 162 -16.13 -9.64 8.40
N TRP A 163 -15.48 -9.43 7.25
CA TRP A 163 -15.02 -10.46 6.32
C TRP A 163 -13.75 -9.97 5.62
N VAL A 164 -12.99 -10.88 5.01
CA VAL A 164 -11.69 -10.60 4.39
C VAL A 164 -11.83 -9.68 3.18
N LYS A 165 -11.16 -8.52 3.22
CA LYS A 165 -11.17 -7.55 2.14
C LYS A 165 -9.84 -7.51 1.39
N ASN A 166 -9.89 -7.06 0.14
CA ASN A 166 -8.70 -6.63 -0.58
C ASN A 166 -8.04 -5.45 0.18
N GLY A 167 -6.74 -5.59 0.46
CA GLY A 167 -5.93 -4.64 1.22
C GLY A 167 -5.90 -4.87 2.73
N ASP A 168 -6.64 -5.85 3.28
CA ASP A 168 -6.46 -6.20 4.70
C ASP A 168 -5.05 -6.78 4.93
N ARG A 169 -4.35 -6.25 5.95
CA ARG A 169 -3.05 -6.72 6.43
C ARG A 169 -3.24 -7.70 7.59
N TRP A 170 -2.48 -8.79 7.61
CA TRP A 170 -2.60 -9.84 8.60
C TRP A 170 -1.23 -10.37 9.02
N ASP A 171 -1.03 -10.59 10.31
CA ASP A 171 0.13 -11.29 10.85
C ASP A 171 -0.19 -12.78 10.96
N VAL A 172 0.76 -13.62 10.55
CA VAL A 172 0.61 -15.07 10.48
C VAL A 172 0.91 -15.68 11.85
N ASP A 173 -0.11 -16.26 12.46
CA ASP A 173 -0.03 -16.96 13.74
C ASP A 173 0.26 -18.46 13.56
N GLY A 174 -0.20 -19.04 12.45
CA GLY A 174 -0.11 -20.47 12.19
C GLY A 174 -0.06 -20.80 10.69
N VAL A 175 0.68 -21.85 10.35
CA VAL A 175 0.71 -22.41 8.99
C VAL A 175 0.42 -23.91 9.06
N HIS A 176 -0.55 -24.34 8.25
CA HIS A 176 -1.02 -25.72 8.20
C HIS A 176 -0.40 -26.48 7.02
N PRO A 177 -0.38 -27.84 7.07
CA PRO A 177 0.20 -28.66 6.00
C PRO A 177 -0.49 -28.52 4.64
N ASP A 178 -1.75 -28.07 4.60
CA ASP A 178 -2.51 -27.82 3.37
C ASP A 178 -2.27 -26.41 2.78
N GLY A 179 -1.35 -25.64 3.38
CA GLY A 179 -1.04 -24.27 2.99
C GLY A 179 -2.01 -23.22 3.50
N SER A 180 -3.01 -23.60 4.32
CA SER A 180 -3.87 -22.63 4.99
C SER A 180 -3.11 -21.88 6.10
N LEU A 181 -3.54 -20.64 6.34
CA LEU A 181 -2.91 -19.73 7.31
C LEU A 181 -3.93 -19.34 8.38
N ASP A 182 -3.56 -19.46 9.65
CA ASP A 182 -4.24 -18.77 10.74
C ASP A 182 -3.60 -17.41 10.92
N VAL A 183 -4.41 -16.35 10.81
CA VAL A 183 -3.91 -14.98 10.80
C VAL A 183 -4.75 -14.05 11.67
N HIS A 184 -4.12 -12.98 12.15
CA HIS A 184 -4.80 -11.89 12.84
C HIS A 184 -4.45 -10.52 12.26
N ASN A 185 -5.38 -9.58 12.29
CA ASN A 185 -5.12 -8.21 11.89
C ASN A 185 -4.57 -7.43 13.10
N PRO A 186 -3.37 -6.81 13.01
CA PRO A 186 -2.72 -6.19 14.17
C PRO A 186 -3.50 -4.99 14.74
N SER A 187 -4.21 -4.23 13.90
CA SER A 187 -4.94 -3.02 14.32
C SER A 187 -6.34 -3.30 14.85
N THR A 188 -7.04 -4.28 14.27
CA THR A 188 -8.44 -4.58 14.58
C THR A 188 -8.61 -5.84 15.42
N HIS A 189 -7.52 -6.59 15.63
CA HIS A 189 -7.48 -7.88 16.34
C HIS A 189 -8.44 -8.94 15.79
N ARG A 190 -8.98 -8.74 14.57
CA ARG A 190 -9.79 -9.74 13.86
C ARG A 190 -8.93 -10.95 13.53
N ARG A 191 -9.47 -12.15 13.72
CA ARG A 191 -8.81 -13.42 13.37
C ARG A 191 -9.58 -14.15 12.29
N VAL A 192 -8.88 -14.87 11.43
CA VAL A 192 -9.46 -15.71 10.38
C VAL A 192 -8.47 -16.79 9.96
N SER A 193 -8.99 -17.95 9.57
CA SER A 193 -8.22 -18.97 8.86
C SER A 193 -8.42 -18.80 7.37
N LEU A 194 -7.35 -18.45 6.65
CA LEU A 194 -7.34 -18.32 5.19
C LEU A 194 -7.11 -19.70 4.57
N PRO A 195 -8.05 -20.24 3.77
CA PRO A 195 -7.87 -21.54 3.12
C PRO A 195 -6.66 -21.55 2.18
N GLY A 196 -5.94 -22.67 2.04
CA GLY A 196 -4.73 -22.73 1.20
C GLY A 196 -4.95 -22.28 -0.25
N GLY A 197 -6.08 -22.65 -0.86
CA GLY A 197 -6.44 -22.17 -2.19
C GLY A 197 -6.66 -20.65 -2.26
N TYR A 198 -7.09 -20.01 -1.18
CA TYR A 198 -7.16 -18.56 -1.11
C TYR A 198 -5.75 -17.95 -0.95
N VAL A 199 -4.92 -18.54 -0.09
CA VAL A 199 -3.55 -18.10 0.17
C VAL A 199 -2.71 -18.10 -1.10
N THR A 200 -2.69 -19.20 -1.84
CA THR A 200 -1.88 -19.34 -3.07
C THR A 200 -2.36 -18.48 -4.24
N ASN A 201 -3.62 -18.03 -4.24
CA ASN A 201 -4.15 -17.23 -5.35
C ASN A 201 -4.35 -15.75 -5.02
N HIS A 202 -4.51 -15.40 -3.73
CA HIS A 202 -5.04 -14.11 -3.31
C HIS A 202 -4.40 -13.56 -2.02
N ALA A 203 -3.31 -14.15 -1.53
CA ALA A 203 -2.49 -13.55 -0.48
C ALA A 203 -1.07 -13.30 -1.02
N GLU A 204 -0.49 -12.18 -0.65
CA GLU A 204 0.89 -11.78 -1.00
C GLU A 204 1.65 -11.46 0.29
N LEU A 205 2.98 -11.54 0.25
CA LEU A 205 3.81 -11.11 1.38
C LEU A 205 3.70 -9.58 1.51
N GLY A 206 3.78 -9.02 2.72
CA GLY A 206 3.63 -7.57 2.93
C GLY A 206 4.40 -7.00 4.11
#